data_AF-A0A919E3R3-F1
#
_entry.id   AF-A0A919E3R3-F1
#
_cell.length_a   1.000
_cell.length_b   1.000
_cell.length_c   1.000
_cell.angle_alpha   90.00
_cell.angle_beta   90.00
_cell.angle_gamma   90.00
#
_symmetry.space_group_name_H-M   'P 1'
#
loop_
_entity.id
_entity.type
_entity.pdbx_description
1 polymer ?
#
loop_
_entity_poly.entity_id
_entity_poly.type
_entity_poly.pdbx_seq_one_letter_code
_entity_poly.pdbx_strand_id
1 'polypeptide(L)'
;MALLHPRIVEKHAQHINEVPENHAEILKAWATNLSLGRYDSEIQNDDVFIQRILVEVLGYTRSSDTHSWTVAKNQPVGRGNVDVALGEFSETETKIQVPFELKGAKTKDLDSIMPGRYKTPVQ
;
A
#
# COMPACT_ATOMS: atom_id res chain seq x y z
N MET A 1 -1.55 -10.27 -17.46
CA MET A 1 -2.47 -9.12 -17.68
C MET A 1 -1.77 -7.87 -17.20
N ALA A 2 -1.88 -6.75 -17.93
CA ALA A 2 -1.44 -5.46 -17.38
C ALA A 2 -2.46 -5.01 -16.33
N LEU A 3 -1.99 -4.71 -15.11
CA LEU A 3 -2.84 -4.24 -14.00
C LEU A 3 -3.51 -2.88 -14.31
N LEU A 4 -2.92 -2.11 -15.22
CA LEU A 4 -3.42 -0.81 -15.65
C LEU A 4 -3.59 -0.80 -17.17
N HIS A 5 -4.67 -0.19 -17.64
CA HIS A 5 -4.91 -0.02 -19.08
C HIS A 5 -3.89 0.98 -19.66
N PRO A 6 -3.12 0.65 -20.72
CA PRO A 6 -2.04 1.50 -21.24
C PRO A 6 -2.48 2.94 -21.54
N ARG A 7 -3.65 3.11 -22.17
CA ARG A 7 -4.23 4.45 -22.44
C ARG A 7 -4.45 5.31 -21.20
N ILE A 8 -4.75 4.70 -20.05
CA ILE A 8 -4.93 5.43 -18.78
C ILE A 8 -3.57 5.86 -18.26
N VAL A 9 -2.58 4.97 -18.32
CA VAL A 9 -1.19 5.28 -17.93
C VAL A 9 -0.67 6.44 -18.78
N GLU A 10 -0.78 6.37 -20.11
CA GLU A 10 -0.33 7.44 -21.01
C GLU A 10 -1.02 8.77 -20.71
N LYS A 11 -2.35 8.78 -20.59
CA LYS A 11 -3.13 10.00 -20.31
C LYS A 11 -2.70 10.68 -19.00
N HIS A 12 -2.41 9.91 -17.97
CA HIS A 12 -2.10 10.45 -16.64
C HIS A 12 -0.60 10.64 -16.39
N ALA A 13 0.27 9.94 -17.12
CA ALA A 13 1.72 10.02 -16.97
C ALA A 13 2.38 10.98 -17.98
N GLN A 14 1.67 11.45 -19.02
CA GLN A 14 2.21 12.35 -20.05
C GLN A 14 2.82 13.67 -19.50
N HIS A 15 2.42 14.10 -18.31
CA HIS A 15 2.92 15.32 -17.67
C HIS A 15 4.06 15.05 -16.67
N ILE A 16 4.40 13.78 -16.44
CA ILE A 16 5.46 13.38 -15.53
C ILE A 16 6.75 13.38 -16.34
N ASN A 17 7.48 14.50 -16.27
CA ASN A 17 8.72 14.65 -17.02
C ASN A 17 9.86 13.84 -16.40
N GLU A 18 9.98 13.81 -15.07
CA GLU A 18 11.01 13.07 -14.36
C GLU A 18 10.49 12.56 -13.01
N VAL A 19 10.88 11.33 -12.65
CA VAL A 19 10.65 10.79 -11.31
C VAL A 19 11.68 11.43 -10.38
N PRO A 20 11.28 12.01 -9.23
CA PRO A 20 12.23 12.54 -8.25
C PRO A 20 13.30 11.51 -7.89
N GLU A 21 14.56 11.95 -7.78
CA GLU A 21 15.71 11.06 -7.59
C GLU A 21 15.55 10.17 -6.35
N ASN A 22 15.07 10.75 -5.24
CA ASN A 22 14.75 10.01 -4.01
C ASN A 22 13.72 8.90 -4.25
N HIS A 23 12.65 9.15 -5.00
CA HIS A 23 11.64 8.14 -5.33
C HIS A 23 12.26 7.05 -6.21
N ALA A 24 13.10 7.42 -7.18
CA ALA A 24 13.75 6.46 -8.06
C ALA A 24 14.69 5.51 -7.28
N GLU A 25 15.43 6.02 -6.31
CA GLU A 25 16.28 5.20 -5.43
C GLU A 25 15.47 4.22 -4.59
N ILE A 26 14.41 4.68 -3.94
CA ILE A 26 13.52 3.84 -3.13
C ILE A 26 12.92 2.73 -3.98
N LEU A 27 12.40 3.05 -5.17
CA LEU A 27 11.78 2.09 -6.07
C LEU A 27 12.79 1.07 -6.62
N LYS A 28 14.02 1.49 -6.94
CA LYS A 28 15.10 0.57 -7.35
C LYS A 28 15.51 -0.36 -6.22
N ALA A 29 15.66 0.16 -5.00
CA ALA A 29 15.99 -0.64 -3.83
C ALA A 29 14.87 -1.65 -3.52
N TRP A 30 13.62 -1.21 -3.60
CA TRP A 30 12.44 -2.06 -3.44
C TRP A 30 12.42 -3.21 -4.46
N ALA A 31 12.58 -2.90 -5.75
CA ALA A 31 12.61 -3.91 -6.82
C ALA A 31 13.77 -4.90 -6.65
N THR A 32 14.94 -4.41 -6.23
CA THR A 32 16.10 -5.26 -5.93
C THR A 32 15.79 -6.22 -4.79
N ASN A 33 15.27 -5.72 -3.67
CA ASN A 33 14.93 -6.55 -2.51
C ASN A 33 13.85 -7.58 -2.83
N LEU A 34 12.85 -7.21 -3.65
CA LEU A 34 11.83 -8.12 -4.15
C LEU A 34 12.44 -9.25 -4.99
N SER A 35 13.36 -8.91 -5.92
CA SER A 35 14.03 -9.90 -6.76
C SER A 35 14.91 -10.89 -5.98
N LEU A 36 15.41 -10.46 -4.81
CA LEU A 36 16.21 -11.27 -3.89
C LEU A 36 15.35 -12.12 -2.94
N GLY A 37 14.02 -12.07 -3.04
CA GLY A 37 13.11 -12.80 -2.15
C GLY A 37 13.10 -12.30 -0.71
N ARG A 38 13.68 -11.11 -0.44
CA ARG A 38 13.71 -10.53 0.92
C ARG A 38 12.31 -10.20 1.44
N TYR A 39 11.35 -10.07 0.52
CA TYR A 39 9.96 -9.73 0.84
C TYR A 39 8.98 -10.92 0.78
N ASP A 40 9.48 -12.16 0.80
CA ASP A 40 8.66 -13.35 0.65
C ASP A 40 7.72 -13.64 1.84
N SER A 41 7.99 -13.06 3.02
CA SER A 41 7.18 -13.21 4.23
C SER A 41 6.20 -12.05 4.40
N GLU A 42 4.89 -12.27 4.28
CA GLU A 42 3.87 -11.20 4.39
C GLU A 42 4.02 -10.35 5.66
N ILE A 43 4.10 -11.02 6.82
CA ILE A 43 4.11 -10.37 8.16
C ILE A 43 5.31 -9.43 8.38
N GLN A 44 6.47 -9.69 7.74
CA GLN A 44 7.67 -8.86 7.95
C GLN A 44 7.72 -7.64 7.03
N ASN A 45 6.91 -7.61 5.97
CA ASN A 45 7.11 -6.65 4.88
C ASN A 45 6.00 -5.61 4.76
N ASP A 46 4.88 -5.81 5.43
CA ASP A 46 3.77 -4.85 5.42
C ASP A 46 4.22 -3.47 5.92
N ASP A 47 4.99 -3.40 7.02
CA ASP A 47 5.48 -2.11 7.53
C ASP A 47 6.50 -1.47 6.57
N VAL A 48 7.35 -2.27 5.94
CA VAL A 48 8.32 -1.80 4.94
C VAL A 48 7.60 -1.28 3.69
N PHE A 49 6.55 -1.95 3.24
CA PHE A 49 5.71 -1.49 2.13
C PHE A 49 5.03 -0.17 2.47
N ILE A 50 4.36 -0.08 3.63
CA ILE A 50 3.70 1.13 4.10
C ILE A 50 4.70 2.29 4.15
N GLN A 51 5.87 2.07 4.76
CA GLN A 51 6.88 3.11 4.89
C GLN A 51 7.48 3.52 3.53
N ARG A 52 8.00 2.57 2.74
CA ARG A 52 8.73 2.89 1.51
C ARG A 52 7.81 3.34 0.38
N ILE A 53 6.65 2.71 0.23
CA ILE A 53 5.77 2.96 -0.90
C ILE A 53 4.70 3.99 -0.52
N LEU A 54 3.92 3.75 0.54
CA LEU A 54 2.81 4.65 0.86
C LEU A 54 3.32 5.99 1.42
N VAL A 55 4.28 5.97 2.33
CA VAL A 55 4.79 7.20 2.96
C VAL A 55 5.82 7.89 2.08
N GLU A 56 6.95 7.24 1.79
CA GLU A 56 8.10 7.91 1.17
C GLU A 56 7.90 8.22 -0.32
N VAL A 57 7.12 7.41 -1.06
CA VAL A 57 6.89 7.61 -2.51
C VAL A 57 5.55 8.28 -2.79
N LEU A 58 4.47 7.83 -2.13
CA LEU A 58 3.11 8.36 -2.36
C LEU A 58 2.74 9.54 -1.44
N GLY A 59 3.54 9.81 -0.40
CA GLY A 59 3.37 10.99 0.46
C GLY A 59 2.29 10.86 1.53
N TYR A 60 1.80 9.65 1.82
CA TYR A 60 0.89 9.43 2.95
C TYR A 60 1.64 9.65 4.28
N THR A 61 0.92 10.04 5.33
CA THR A 61 1.49 10.35 6.64
C THR A 61 1.07 9.32 7.66
N ARG A 62 2.01 8.90 8.51
CA ARG A 62 1.77 8.04 9.67
C ARG A 62 1.53 8.89 10.92
N SER A 63 0.98 8.27 11.96
CA SER A 63 0.65 8.89 13.24
C SER A 63 1.86 9.31 14.11
N SER A 64 3.09 9.38 13.57
CA SER A 64 4.30 9.59 14.38
C SER A 64 4.52 11.04 14.82
N ASP A 65 4.15 12.03 13.99
CA ASP A 65 4.59 13.42 14.19
C ASP A 65 3.49 14.48 13.99
N THR A 66 2.28 14.07 13.62
CA THR A 66 1.17 14.98 13.27
C THR A 66 -0.11 14.59 14.01
N HIS A 67 -0.89 15.59 14.43
CA HIS A 67 -2.21 15.37 15.04
C HIS A 67 -3.21 14.72 14.08
N SER A 68 -2.88 14.70 12.78
CA SER A 68 -3.67 14.07 11.74
C SER A 68 -2.78 13.29 10.76
N TRP A 69 -3.14 12.05 10.47
CA TRP A 69 -2.40 11.18 9.56
C TRP A 69 -3.33 10.64 8.46
N THR A 70 -2.75 10.06 7.41
CA THR A 70 -3.50 9.62 6.23
C THR A 70 -3.35 8.13 5.90
N VAL A 71 -2.47 7.40 6.60
CA VAL A 71 -2.38 5.94 6.54
C VAL A 71 -2.45 5.30 7.93
N ALA A 72 -3.37 4.35 8.11
CA ALA A 72 -3.55 3.58 9.34
C ALA A 72 -3.34 2.08 9.07
N LYS A 73 -2.57 1.39 9.92
CA LYS A 73 -2.33 -0.06 9.83
C LYS A 73 -3.29 -0.81 10.76
N ASN A 74 -3.76 -1.99 10.34
CA ASN A 74 -4.69 -2.83 11.10
C ASN A 74 -5.96 -2.08 11.53
N GLN A 75 -6.49 -1.25 10.63
CA GLN A 75 -7.59 -0.34 10.94
C GLN A 75 -8.93 -1.12 10.99
N PRO A 76 -9.74 -0.94 12.04
CA PRO A 76 -11.09 -1.51 12.08
C PRO A 76 -12.00 -0.97 10.97
N VAL A 77 -12.65 -1.89 10.25
CA VAL A 77 -13.65 -1.61 9.21
C VAL A 77 -14.79 -2.63 9.34
N GLY A 78 -15.99 -2.14 9.70
CA GLY A 78 -17.16 -2.99 9.89
C GLY A 78 -16.97 -4.02 11.00
N ARG A 79 -16.99 -5.32 10.67
CA ARG A 79 -16.82 -6.43 11.63
C ARG A 79 -15.39 -6.98 11.71
N GLY A 80 -14.47 -6.44 10.92
CA GLY A 80 -13.08 -6.91 10.85
C GLY A 80 -12.10 -5.76 10.85
N ASN A 81 -10.85 -6.09 10.55
CA ASN A 81 -9.78 -5.12 10.33
C ASN A 81 -9.26 -5.31 8.90
N VAL A 82 -8.75 -4.23 8.33
CA VAL A 82 -8.00 -4.25 7.07
C VAL A 82 -6.52 -4.03 7.37
N ASP A 83 -5.63 -4.62 6.58
CA ASP A 83 -4.20 -4.48 6.76
C ASP A 83 -3.77 -3.00 6.76
N VAL A 84 -4.34 -2.22 5.82
CA VAL A 84 -4.09 -0.78 5.69
C VAL A 84 -5.38 -0.04 5.34
N ALA A 85 -5.60 1.14 5.92
CA ALA A 85 -6.64 2.07 5.51
C ALA A 85 -6.03 3.43 5.16
N LEU A 86 -6.45 3.99 4.03
CA LEU A 86 -6.14 5.36 3.61
C LEU A 86 -7.35 6.26 3.86
N GLY A 87 -7.09 7.47 4.33
CA GLY A 87 -8.15 8.41 4.66
C GLY A 87 -7.66 9.60 5.46
N GLU A 88 -8.55 10.13 6.29
CA GLU A 88 -8.26 11.22 7.22
C GLU A 88 -8.44 10.67 8.63
N PHE A 89 -7.36 10.68 9.40
CA PHE A 89 -7.34 10.16 10.76
C PHE A 89 -6.77 11.21 11.70
N SER A 90 -7.29 11.27 12.92
CA SER A 90 -6.76 12.05 14.03
C SER A 90 -7.11 11.35 15.34
N GLU A 91 -6.72 11.94 16.47
CA GLU A 91 -7.12 11.43 17.79
C GLU A 91 -8.65 11.38 17.98
N THR A 92 -9.39 12.25 17.28
CA THR A 92 -10.84 12.40 17.44
C THR A 92 -11.65 11.97 16.22
N GLU A 93 -11.02 11.80 15.07
CA GLU A 93 -11.69 11.51 13.81
C GLU A 93 -11.09 10.29 13.11
N THR A 94 -11.96 9.45 12.56
CA THR A 94 -11.59 8.31 11.71
C THR A 94 -12.49 8.31 10.50
N LYS A 95 -11.95 8.75 9.36
CA LYS A 95 -12.67 8.81 8.09
C LYS A 95 -11.89 8.00 7.05
N ILE A 96 -12.34 6.77 6.85
CA ILE A 96 -11.72 5.83 5.91
C ILE A 96 -12.24 6.13 4.52
N GLN A 97 -11.33 6.39 3.58
CA GLN A 97 -11.65 6.60 2.17
C GLN A 97 -11.43 5.32 1.36
N VAL A 98 -10.32 4.63 1.61
CA VAL A 98 -9.96 3.43 0.86
C VAL A 98 -9.38 2.37 1.81
N PRO A 99 -10.08 1.24 1.99
CA PRO A 99 -9.52 0.07 2.68
C PRO A 99 -8.65 -0.78 1.73
N PHE A 100 -7.55 -1.34 2.24
CA PHE A 100 -6.60 -2.18 1.50
C PHE A 100 -6.28 -3.46 2.27
N GLU A 101 -6.27 -4.59 1.56
CA GLU A 101 -5.57 -5.79 1.98
C GLU A 101 -4.22 -5.89 1.28
N LEU A 102 -3.22 -6.36 2.02
CA LEU A 102 -1.93 -6.75 1.47
C LEU A 102 -1.94 -8.24 1.16
N LYS A 103 -1.09 -8.64 0.22
CA LYS A 103 -0.88 -10.04 -0.14
C LYS A 103 0.62 -10.28 -0.19
N GLY A 104 1.06 -11.47 0.23
CA GLY A 104 2.47 -11.84 0.16
C GLY A 104 3.01 -11.78 -1.27
N ALA A 105 4.30 -11.47 -1.43
CA ALA A 105 4.96 -11.24 -2.73
C ALA A 105 4.84 -12.40 -3.74
N LYS A 106 4.59 -13.62 -3.27
CA LYS A 106 4.39 -14.82 -4.10
C LYS A 106 2.95 -15.00 -4.60
N THR A 107 2.02 -14.17 -4.17
CA THR A 107 0.61 -14.22 -4.56
C THR A 107 0.48 -13.82 -6.03
N LYS A 108 0.18 -14.79 -6.90
CA LYS A 108 0.02 -14.55 -8.35
C LYS A 108 -1.34 -13.95 -8.71
N ASP A 109 -2.35 -14.27 -7.91
CA ASP A 109 -3.73 -13.82 -8.09
C ASP A 109 -4.13 -12.97 -6.88
N LEU A 110 -4.13 -11.65 -7.07
CA LEU A 110 -4.45 -10.70 -6.01
C LEU A 110 -5.92 -10.78 -5.60
N ASP A 111 -6.80 -11.21 -6.51
CA ASP A 111 -8.24 -11.37 -6.29
C ASP A 111 -8.59 -12.72 -5.65
N SER A 112 -7.63 -13.66 -5.60
CA SER A 112 -7.87 -14.96 -4.98
C SER A 112 -8.22 -14.82 -3.50
N ILE A 113 -9.32 -15.48 -3.11
CA ILE A 113 -9.68 -15.69 -1.71
C ILE A 113 -8.69 -16.71 -1.14
N MET A 114 -7.90 -16.30 -0.14
CA MET A 114 -6.91 -17.18 0.46
C MET A 114 -7.60 -18.24 1.34
N PRO A 115 -7.43 -19.55 1.08
CA PRO A 115 -8.07 -20.61 1.87
C PRO A 115 -7.65 -20.53 3.34
N GLY A 116 -8.61 -20.60 4.26
CA GLY A 116 -8.35 -20.54 5.71
C GLY A 116 -8.26 -19.11 6.29
N ARG A 117 -8.41 -18.06 5.48
CA ARG A 117 -8.68 -16.71 5.98
C ARG A 117 -10.18 -16.39 5.94
N TYR A 118 -10.66 -15.66 6.95
CA TYR A 118 -12.00 -15.08 6.93
C TYR A 118 -12.08 -14.06 5.79
N LYS A 119 -13.27 -13.91 5.17
CA LYS A 119 -13.52 -12.83 4.21
C LYS A 119 -13.27 -11.49 4.91
N THR A 120 -12.38 -10.68 4.35
CA THR A 120 -12.10 -9.35 4.89
C THR A 120 -13.10 -8.34 4.33
N PRO A 121 -13.21 -7.13 4.90
CA PRO A 121 -14.16 -6.11 4.45
C PRO A 121 -13.99 -5.66 2.98
N VAL A 122 -12.89 -6.04 2.32
CA VAL A 122 -12.57 -5.70 0.93
C VAL A 122 -12.63 -6.88 -0.04
N GLN A 123 -13.03 -8.08 0.42
CA GLN A 123 -13.18 -9.30 -0.39
C GLN A 123 -14.60 -9.89 -0.31
#